data_AF-A0A8A4TRJ0-F1
#
_entry.id   AF-A0A8A4TRJ0-F1
#
_cell.length_a   1.000
_cell.length_b   1.000
_cell.length_c   1.000
_cell.angle_alpha   90.00
_cell.angle_beta   90.00
_cell.angle_gamma   90.00
#
_symmetry.space_group_name_H-M   'P 1'
#
loop_
_entity.id
_entity.type
_entity.pdbx_description
1 polymer ?
#
loop_
_entity_poly.entity_id
_entity_poly.type
_entity_poly.pdbx_seq_one_letter_code
_entity_poly.pdbx_strand_id
1 'polypeptide(L)'
;MSIPANVSPCPYVHRVVLQTEDARQVITLPCDRLNTNGDVYCVFHSENVGEKAAAFRREFAGFFEDDTSGRTIAVDNFTGFVFPEMDFTEVRFTDMVDFRDAVFTGPVNFRRCQFEKGAQMTGCRFYDRADFSRAHFGGKTSFANAHFDDETVFDHTVFEEPTLFSSVHFAGPALFFGAEFKADCYFDSGSFQHAAGFNEAAFSGNASFRKADFKGSATFRGVRMRAPGNFEAARFRQGLHCEGANTRFMASSPEQKRGDIMGFDFSESVLDGANFGGIRELVNYNFRHAKLLGVSFSGTRLVNCDFTGAVLSCVEGFFAEVDQATLNRTRYVYTDFAVEAVRVDGQPGEILTPLPGSRFPAEGEFGKGPHFHLSLWDLFKRRNRWAFSLRVPIAIRITLIDYLNFFGEWLAAGGGLRTNLLIRGEGNTLRIEFEQDDDTQMAHLKERFREYVTGGFELGAPQLANPRMNEMDRALFLQRFHNRMRQFKTEASAAKKLMLAEFRNIQQSGALARKRRFPEAYQQVKNFSEEPARLFAHLWPTDP
;
A
#
# COMPACT_ATOMS: atom_id res chain seq x y z
N MET A 1 53.19 -8.49 -34.37
CA MET A 1 52.86 -7.10 -34.76
C MET A 1 53.23 -6.20 -33.59
N SER A 2 53.97 -5.12 -33.85
CA SER A 2 54.36 -4.12 -32.85
C SER A 2 53.12 -3.38 -32.32
N ILE A 3 52.90 -3.42 -31.01
CA ILE A 3 51.83 -2.67 -30.33
C ILE A 3 52.14 -1.17 -30.49
N PRO A 4 51.20 -0.33 -30.96
CA PRO A 4 51.39 1.12 -31.03
C PRO A 4 51.74 1.68 -29.66
N ALA A 5 52.64 2.67 -29.58
CA ALA A 5 53.22 3.17 -28.33
C ALA A 5 52.21 3.74 -27.27
N ASN A 6 50.93 3.86 -27.63
CA ASN A 6 49.86 4.41 -26.77
C ASN A 6 48.79 3.36 -26.37
N VAL A 7 49.07 2.08 -26.56
CA VAL A 7 48.12 0.99 -26.30
C VAL A 7 48.69 0.03 -25.25
N SER A 8 47.94 -0.24 -24.18
CA SER A 8 48.29 -1.14 -23.07
C SER A 8 47.18 -2.16 -22.79
N PRO A 9 47.46 -3.30 -22.12
CA PRO A 9 46.43 -4.23 -21.70
C PRO A 9 45.34 -3.57 -20.85
N CYS A 10 44.09 -3.93 -21.08
CA CYS A 10 42.97 -3.45 -20.28
C CYS A 10 43.09 -3.95 -18.84
N PRO A 11 43.06 -3.06 -17.82
CA PRO A 11 43.24 -3.45 -16.42
C PRO A 11 41.99 -4.10 -15.79
N TYR A 12 40.89 -4.23 -16.54
CA TYR A 12 39.67 -4.88 -16.07
C TYR A 12 39.89 -6.38 -15.79
N VAL A 13 39.28 -6.88 -14.72
CA VAL A 13 39.36 -8.27 -14.30
C VAL A 13 37.95 -8.84 -14.21
N HIS A 14 37.63 -9.79 -15.08
CA HIS A 14 36.35 -10.46 -15.12
C HIS A 14 36.21 -11.44 -13.95
N ARG A 15 35.03 -11.48 -13.33
CA ARG A 15 34.65 -12.52 -12.38
C ARG A 15 33.88 -13.62 -13.09
N VAL A 16 34.55 -14.72 -13.39
CA VAL A 16 33.92 -15.87 -14.05
C VAL A 16 33.51 -16.89 -12.99
N VAL A 17 32.23 -17.25 -12.99
CA VAL A 17 31.73 -18.36 -12.18
C VAL A 17 31.85 -19.61 -13.02
N LEU A 18 32.77 -20.49 -12.67
CA LEU A 18 32.81 -21.84 -13.21
C LEU A 18 31.85 -22.69 -12.40
N GLN A 19 30.87 -23.27 -13.08
CA GLN A 19 29.91 -24.20 -12.49
C GLN A 19 30.17 -25.58 -13.10
N THR A 20 30.75 -26.48 -12.30
CA THR A 20 30.81 -27.92 -12.63
C THR A 20 29.70 -28.65 -11.87
N GLU A 21 29.44 -29.92 -12.20
CA GLU A 21 28.42 -30.73 -11.51
C GLU A 21 28.63 -30.78 -9.97
N ASP A 22 29.88 -30.66 -9.51
CA ASP A 22 30.25 -30.84 -8.10
C ASP A 22 30.71 -29.56 -7.36
N ALA A 23 30.93 -28.43 -8.06
CA ALA A 23 31.45 -27.22 -7.42
C ALA A 23 31.08 -25.92 -8.16
N ARG A 24 30.90 -24.84 -7.37
CA ARG A 24 30.82 -23.47 -7.85
C ARG A 24 32.10 -22.74 -7.46
N GLN A 25 32.98 -22.50 -8.42
CA GLN A 25 34.22 -21.77 -8.21
C GLN A 25 34.15 -20.39 -8.86
N VAL A 26 34.45 -19.33 -8.10
CA VAL A 26 34.63 -17.99 -8.65
C VAL A 26 36.11 -17.82 -8.98
N ILE A 27 36.44 -17.66 -10.25
CA ILE A 27 37.77 -17.31 -10.71
C ILE A 27 37.79 -15.87 -11.22
N THR A 28 38.97 -15.26 -11.21
CA THR A 28 39.19 -13.95 -11.82
C THR A 28 40.08 -14.11 -13.05
N LEU A 29 39.66 -13.54 -14.17
CA LEU A 29 40.39 -13.58 -15.44
C LEU A 29 40.68 -12.15 -15.90
N PRO A 30 41.94 -11.79 -16.18
CA PRO A 30 42.24 -10.47 -16.74
C PRO A 30 41.60 -10.34 -18.13
N CYS A 31 41.16 -9.14 -18.47
CA CYS A 31 40.71 -8.83 -19.82
C CYS A 31 41.88 -9.05 -20.81
N ASP A 32 41.61 -9.76 -21.90
CA ASP A 32 42.57 -10.05 -22.96
C ASP A 32 42.66 -8.95 -24.03
N ARG A 33 41.82 -7.92 -23.91
CA ARG A 33 41.76 -6.80 -24.86
C ARG A 33 42.69 -5.67 -24.49
N LEU A 34 43.11 -4.95 -25.52
CA LEU A 34 43.88 -3.73 -25.37
C LEU A 34 42.98 -2.53 -25.08
N ASN A 35 43.51 -1.53 -24.37
CA ASN A 35 42.81 -0.27 -24.18
C ASN A 35 42.62 0.48 -25.51
N THR A 36 41.71 1.46 -25.51
CA THR A 36 41.59 2.37 -26.66
C THR A 36 42.49 3.58 -26.48
N ASN A 37 43.02 4.15 -27.56
CA ASN A 37 43.90 5.33 -27.50
C ASN A 37 43.27 6.44 -26.65
N GLY A 38 43.91 6.78 -25.53
CA GLY A 38 43.46 7.82 -24.60
C GLY A 38 42.61 7.34 -23.41
N ASP A 39 42.23 6.07 -23.35
CA ASP A 39 41.50 5.49 -22.21
C ASP A 39 42.32 4.47 -21.44
N VAL A 40 41.97 4.31 -20.16
CA VAL A 40 42.50 3.26 -19.30
C VAL A 40 41.97 1.88 -19.70
N TYR A 41 40.74 1.80 -20.22
CA TYR A 41 40.02 0.56 -20.51
C TYR A 41 39.90 0.26 -22.02
N CYS A 42 39.62 -1.01 -22.35
CA CYS A 42 39.22 -1.39 -23.71
C CYS A 42 37.84 -0.81 -24.07
N VAL A 43 37.46 -0.88 -25.35
CA VAL A 43 36.20 -0.28 -25.82
C VAL A 43 34.97 -0.83 -25.08
N PHE A 44 35.04 -2.08 -24.59
CA PHE A 44 33.96 -2.75 -23.86
C PHE A 44 33.93 -2.47 -22.36
N HIS A 45 34.98 -1.89 -21.78
CA HIS A 45 35.05 -1.53 -20.35
C HIS A 45 35.21 -0.02 -20.14
N SER A 46 35.07 0.77 -21.22
CA SER A 46 35.20 2.22 -21.17
C SER A 46 33.97 2.85 -20.52
N GLU A 47 34.20 3.74 -19.56
CA GLU A 47 33.13 4.56 -18.96
C GLU A 47 32.55 5.58 -19.96
N ASN A 48 33.29 5.89 -21.04
CA ASN A 48 32.88 6.82 -22.09
C ASN A 48 32.33 6.09 -23.34
N VAL A 49 31.66 4.95 -23.15
CA VAL A 49 31.21 4.13 -24.29
C VAL A 49 30.26 4.88 -25.23
N GLY A 50 29.53 5.89 -24.74
CA GLY A 50 28.66 6.74 -25.57
C GLY A 50 29.41 7.42 -26.72
N GLU A 51 30.58 8.02 -26.45
CA GLU A 51 31.43 8.64 -27.48
C GLU A 51 32.08 7.59 -28.40
N LYS A 52 32.22 6.36 -27.90
CA LYS A 52 32.88 5.24 -28.58
C LYS A 52 31.91 4.26 -29.21
N ALA A 53 30.62 4.57 -29.27
CA ALA A 53 29.58 3.64 -29.67
C ALA A 53 29.82 3.05 -31.08
N ALA A 54 30.37 3.84 -32.02
CA ALA A 54 30.71 3.35 -33.36
C ALA A 54 31.87 2.33 -33.33
N ALA A 55 32.90 2.57 -32.51
CA ALA A 55 34.01 1.64 -32.35
C ALA A 55 33.55 0.38 -31.61
N PHE A 56 32.73 0.54 -30.56
CA PHE A 56 32.10 -0.56 -29.83
C PHE A 56 31.32 -1.46 -30.79
N ARG A 57 30.38 -0.90 -31.57
CA ARG A 57 29.55 -1.69 -32.51
C ARG A 57 30.38 -2.41 -33.56
N ARG A 58 31.44 -1.77 -34.07
CA ARG A 58 32.34 -2.39 -35.05
C ARG A 58 33.08 -3.60 -34.46
N GLU A 59 33.59 -3.49 -33.24
CA GLU A 59 34.25 -4.62 -32.58
C GLU A 59 33.23 -5.68 -32.13
N PHE A 60 32.05 -5.26 -31.66
CA PHE A 60 30.97 -6.15 -31.25
C PHE A 60 30.41 -6.97 -32.42
N ALA A 61 30.42 -6.43 -33.64
CA ALA A 61 30.01 -7.17 -34.84
C ALA A 61 30.80 -8.48 -35.04
N GLY A 62 32.03 -8.56 -34.51
CA GLY A 62 32.84 -9.79 -34.56
C GLY A 62 32.35 -10.94 -33.67
N PHE A 63 31.36 -10.71 -32.79
CA PHE A 63 30.74 -11.78 -32.00
C PHE A 63 29.61 -12.52 -32.74
N PHE A 64 29.09 -11.93 -33.81
CA PHE A 64 28.11 -12.62 -34.64
C PHE A 64 28.78 -13.75 -35.40
N GLU A 65 28.09 -14.88 -35.52
CA GLU A 65 28.51 -15.95 -36.40
C GLU A 65 28.56 -15.43 -37.84
N ASP A 66 29.48 -15.98 -38.64
CA ASP A 66 29.56 -15.75 -40.08
C ASP A 66 28.47 -16.58 -40.79
N ASP A 67 27.23 -16.37 -40.35
CA ASP A 67 26.02 -16.92 -40.95
C ASP A 67 25.34 -15.86 -41.83
N THR A 68 24.53 -16.32 -42.77
CA THR A 68 23.80 -15.40 -43.66
C THR A 68 22.70 -14.60 -42.95
N SER A 69 22.43 -14.90 -41.68
CA SER A 69 21.37 -14.26 -40.89
C SER A 69 21.84 -12.98 -40.21
N GLY A 70 23.13 -12.87 -39.86
CA GLY A 70 23.69 -11.75 -39.10
C GLY A 70 23.00 -11.57 -37.74
N ARG A 71 22.40 -12.63 -37.21
CA ARG A 71 21.53 -12.61 -36.02
C ARG A 71 21.85 -13.72 -35.02
N THR A 72 22.90 -14.49 -35.24
CA THR A 72 23.32 -15.54 -34.31
C THR A 72 24.61 -15.13 -33.62
N ILE A 73 24.68 -15.25 -32.29
CA ILE A 73 25.88 -15.05 -31.49
C ILE A 73 26.18 -16.36 -30.75
N ALA A 74 27.34 -16.95 -31.04
CA ALA A 74 27.86 -18.13 -30.33
C ALA A 74 28.62 -17.78 -29.05
N VAL A 75 29.18 -16.56 -28.98
CA VAL A 75 30.02 -16.15 -27.85
C VAL A 75 29.17 -15.86 -26.63
N ASP A 76 29.64 -16.33 -25.48
CA ASP A 76 28.84 -16.53 -24.27
C ASP A 76 29.23 -15.60 -23.12
N ASN A 77 30.32 -14.83 -23.20
CA ASN A 77 30.81 -14.02 -22.08
C ASN A 77 30.93 -12.51 -22.38
N PHE A 78 30.04 -11.74 -21.78
CA PHE A 78 29.97 -10.28 -21.77
C PHE A 78 30.03 -9.70 -20.34
N THR A 79 30.59 -10.46 -19.40
CA THR A 79 30.66 -10.08 -17.98
C THR A 79 31.36 -8.72 -17.82
N GLY A 80 30.68 -7.74 -17.22
CA GLY A 80 31.23 -6.42 -16.94
C GLY A 80 31.29 -5.44 -18.10
N PHE A 81 30.77 -5.81 -19.27
CA PHE A 81 30.80 -4.91 -20.43
C PHE A 81 29.92 -3.68 -20.17
N VAL A 82 30.41 -2.52 -20.62
CA VAL A 82 29.65 -1.26 -20.67
C VAL A 82 29.12 -1.10 -22.09
N PHE A 83 27.83 -1.36 -22.28
CA PHE A 83 27.14 -1.25 -23.56
C PHE A 83 26.62 0.18 -23.78
N PRO A 84 26.78 0.73 -25.00
CA PRO A 84 26.01 1.90 -25.43
C PRO A 84 24.56 1.47 -25.75
N GLU A 85 23.80 2.31 -26.44
CA GLU A 85 22.55 1.87 -27.07
C GLU A 85 22.79 0.66 -27.99
N MET A 86 21.99 -0.39 -27.81
CA MET A 86 22.13 -1.66 -28.53
C MET A 86 20.76 -2.22 -28.95
N ASP A 87 20.69 -2.68 -30.20
CA ASP A 87 19.54 -3.40 -30.75
C ASP A 87 19.92 -4.86 -31.01
N PHE A 88 19.30 -5.75 -30.24
CA PHE A 88 19.39 -7.20 -30.35
C PHE A 88 18.08 -7.81 -30.88
N THR A 89 17.18 -7.02 -31.46
CA THR A 89 15.89 -7.52 -31.94
C THR A 89 16.07 -8.79 -32.80
N GLU A 90 15.38 -9.87 -32.41
CA GLU A 90 15.40 -11.16 -33.12
C GLU A 90 16.78 -11.85 -33.18
N VAL A 91 17.74 -11.46 -32.32
CA VAL A 91 19.03 -12.14 -32.16
C VAL A 91 18.89 -13.44 -31.38
N ARG A 92 19.60 -14.48 -31.82
CA ARG A 92 19.73 -15.78 -31.19
C ARG A 92 21.09 -15.92 -30.52
N PHE A 93 21.08 -16.21 -29.22
CA PHE A 93 22.24 -16.64 -28.43
C PHE A 93 22.16 -18.16 -28.27
N THR A 94 23.07 -18.89 -28.90
CA THR A 94 23.04 -20.37 -28.98
C THR A 94 23.63 -21.05 -27.75
N ASP A 95 24.46 -20.35 -26.98
CA ASP A 95 24.97 -20.79 -25.68
C ASP A 95 24.47 -19.92 -24.51
N MET A 96 24.83 -20.31 -23.28
CA MET A 96 24.49 -19.60 -22.05
C MET A 96 25.17 -18.23 -22.06
N VAL A 97 24.44 -17.16 -22.36
CA VAL A 97 25.04 -15.82 -22.39
C VAL A 97 25.20 -15.22 -21.00
N ASP A 98 26.35 -14.63 -20.74
CA ASP A 98 26.76 -14.09 -19.45
C ASP A 98 26.96 -12.58 -19.53
N PHE A 99 25.98 -11.83 -19.04
CA PHE A 99 26.01 -10.38 -18.88
C PHE A 99 26.28 -9.98 -17.43
N ARG A 100 26.78 -10.85 -16.55
CA ARG A 100 26.95 -10.51 -15.13
C ARG A 100 27.73 -9.21 -14.95
N ASP A 101 27.22 -8.33 -14.09
CA ASP A 101 27.76 -7.00 -13.81
C ASP A 101 27.90 -6.08 -15.06
N ALA A 102 27.26 -6.41 -16.20
CA ALA A 102 27.25 -5.54 -17.37
C ALA A 102 26.41 -4.27 -17.13
N VAL A 103 26.80 -3.18 -17.79
CA VAL A 103 26.18 -1.86 -17.67
C VAL A 103 25.67 -1.42 -19.04
N PHE A 104 24.37 -1.21 -19.18
CA PHE A 104 23.74 -0.65 -20.38
C PHE A 104 23.48 0.83 -20.15
N THR A 105 24.26 1.68 -20.84
CA THR A 105 24.26 3.14 -20.65
C THR A 105 23.20 3.87 -21.50
N GLY A 106 22.66 3.19 -22.51
CA GLY A 106 21.54 3.67 -23.32
C GLY A 106 20.48 2.58 -23.50
N PRO A 107 19.43 2.84 -24.30
CA PRO A 107 18.35 1.89 -24.52
C PRO A 107 18.85 0.56 -25.05
N VAL A 108 18.28 -0.54 -24.57
CA VAL A 108 18.58 -1.88 -25.07
C VAL A 108 17.32 -2.64 -25.46
N ASN A 109 17.35 -3.22 -26.66
CA ASN A 109 16.21 -3.92 -27.23
C ASN A 109 16.55 -5.39 -27.47
N PHE A 110 16.00 -6.28 -26.62
CA PHE A 110 16.05 -7.73 -26.72
C PHE A 110 14.73 -8.32 -27.24
N ARG A 111 13.92 -7.53 -27.95
CA ARG A 111 12.60 -7.97 -28.41
C ARG A 111 12.74 -9.19 -29.33
N ARG A 112 11.97 -10.24 -29.03
CA ARG A 112 12.01 -11.53 -29.77
C ARG A 112 13.39 -12.21 -29.80
N CYS A 113 14.29 -11.88 -28.87
CA CYS A 113 15.54 -12.63 -28.72
C CYS A 113 15.28 -14.09 -28.36
N GLN A 114 16.20 -14.95 -28.76
CA GLN A 114 16.22 -16.38 -28.40
C GLN A 114 17.47 -16.65 -27.57
N PHE A 115 17.32 -16.90 -26.27
CA PHE A 115 18.39 -17.29 -25.37
C PHE A 115 18.31 -18.81 -25.15
N GLU A 116 18.90 -19.60 -26.04
CA GLU A 116 18.64 -21.05 -26.13
C GLU A 116 18.99 -21.78 -24.84
N LYS A 117 20.12 -21.45 -24.20
CA LYS A 117 20.53 -22.02 -22.91
C LYS A 117 20.32 -21.08 -21.71
N GLY A 118 19.61 -19.97 -21.90
CA GLY A 118 19.28 -18.96 -20.87
C GLY A 118 20.18 -17.73 -20.89
N ALA A 119 20.06 -16.86 -19.87
CA ALA A 119 20.96 -15.72 -19.68
C ALA A 119 21.31 -15.44 -18.19
N GLN A 120 22.57 -15.10 -17.91
CA GLN A 120 23.02 -14.61 -16.61
C GLN A 120 23.13 -13.08 -16.65
N MET A 121 22.19 -12.38 -16.05
CA MET A 121 22.11 -10.91 -15.98
C MET A 121 22.15 -10.42 -14.52
N THR A 122 22.87 -11.17 -13.67
CA THR A 122 22.99 -10.87 -12.24
C THR A 122 23.87 -9.64 -12.06
N GLY A 123 23.41 -8.67 -11.25
CA GLY A 123 24.14 -7.43 -11.00
C GLY A 123 24.19 -6.46 -12.19
N CYS A 124 23.47 -6.73 -13.28
CA CYS A 124 23.41 -5.81 -14.41
C CYS A 124 22.81 -4.46 -14.00
N ARG A 125 23.22 -3.39 -14.67
CA ARG A 125 22.58 -2.08 -14.55
C ARG A 125 22.12 -1.57 -15.92
N PHE A 126 20.85 -1.20 -16.01
CA PHE A 126 20.24 -0.60 -17.19
C PHE A 126 19.85 0.83 -16.84
N TYR A 127 20.53 1.81 -17.43
CA TYR A 127 20.27 3.23 -17.13
C TYR A 127 19.05 3.81 -17.88
N ASP A 128 18.66 3.17 -18.97
CA ASP A 128 17.58 3.58 -19.86
C ASP A 128 16.68 2.36 -20.14
N ARG A 129 15.66 2.51 -20.98
CA ARG A 129 14.66 1.48 -21.27
C ARG A 129 15.30 0.15 -21.70
N ALA A 130 14.85 -0.94 -21.08
CA ALA A 130 15.22 -2.31 -21.42
C ALA A 130 14.00 -3.12 -21.87
N ASP A 131 13.96 -3.51 -23.15
CA ASP A 131 12.81 -4.19 -23.74
C ASP A 131 13.13 -5.66 -24.06
N PHE A 132 12.55 -6.58 -23.29
CA PHE A 132 12.63 -8.03 -23.48
C PHE A 132 11.34 -8.62 -24.06
N SER A 133 10.47 -7.78 -24.63
CA SER A 133 9.14 -8.22 -25.05
C SER A 133 9.22 -9.37 -26.05
N ARG A 134 8.42 -10.41 -25.84
CA ARG A 134 8.39 -11.63 -26.67
C ARG A 134 9.74 -12.37 -26.78
N ALA A 135 10.71 -12.06 -25.93
CA ALA A 135 11.93 -12.85 -25.83
C ALA A 135 11.62 -14.25 -25.29
N HIS A 136 12.48 -15.20 -25.60
CA HIS A 136 12.37 -16.58 -25.15
C HIS A 136 13.67 -17.02 -24.49
N PHE A 137 13.58 -17.43 -23.24
CA PHE A 137 14.68 -17.97 -22.45
C PHE A 137 14.48 -19.48 -22.28
N GLY A 138 15.21 -20.26 -23.09
CA GLY A 138 15.14 -21.73 -23.09
C GLY A 138 15.85 -22.39 -21.93
N GLY A 139 16.71 -21.66 -21.22
CA GLY A 139 17.43 -22.14 -20.04
C GLY A 139 17.34 -21.22 -18.83
N LYS A 140 18.03 -21.61 -17.74
CA LYS A 140 17.99 -20.89 -16.45
C LYS A 140 18.38 -19.44 -16.63
N THR A 141 17.61 -18.54 -16.03
CA THR A 141 17.79 -17.11 -16.22
C THR A 141 17.86 -16.38 -14.88
N SER A 142 18.79 -15.43 -14.74
CA SER A 142 18.96 -14.68 -13.49
C SER A 142 19.14 -13.19 -13.74
N PHE A 143 18.19 -12.40 -13.26
CA PHE A 143 18.24 -10.94 -13.08
C PHE A 143 18.49 -10.55 -11.61
N ALA A 144 19.01 -11.48 -10.80
CA ALA A 144 19.21 -11.22 -9.37
C ALA A 144 20.13 -10.02 -9.14
N ASN A 145 19.75 -9.12 -8.23
CA ASN A 145 20.45 -7.85 -7.98
C ASN A 145 20.61 -6.94 -9.21
N ALA A 146 19.84 -7.15 -10.29
CA ALA A 146 19.86 -6.23 -11.42
C ALA A 146 19.15 -4.92 -11.06
N HIS A 147 19.63 -3.82 -11.62
CA HIS A 147 19.08 -2.47 -11.46
C HIS A 147 18.58 -1.96 -12.80
N PHE A 148 17.29 -1.66 -12.86
CA PHE A 148 16.65 -1.02 -14.01
C PHE A 148 16.22 0.39 -13.61
N ASP A 149 16.94 1.40 -14.09
CA ASP A 149 16.73 2.79 -13.67
C ASP A 149 15.56 3.45 -14.43
N ASP A 150 15.10 2.85 -15.53
CA ASP A 150 13.94 3.27 -16.34
C ASP A 150 12.97 2.09 -16.63
N GLU A 151 12.00 2.29 -17.52
CA GLU A 151 10.98 1.32 -17.92
C GLU A 151 11.60 0.00 -18.38
N THR A 152 11.08 -1.11 -17.84
CA THR A 152 11.48 -2.47 -18.24
C THR A 152 10.26 -3.27 -18.69
N VAL A 153 10.38 -3.90 -19.85
CA VAL A 153 9.27 -4.61 -20.50
C VAL A 153 9.62 -6.08 -20.71
N PHE A 154 8.86 -6.97 -20.09
CA PHE A 154 8.89 -8.43 -20.25
C PHE A 154 7.56 -8.96 -20.83
N ASP A 155 6.85 -8.11 -21.56
CA ASP A 155 5.54 -8.45 -22.10
C ASP A 155 5.63 -9.64 -23.07
N HIS A 156 4.82 -10.67 -22.82
CA HIS A 156 4.82 -11.92 -23.56
C HIS A 156 6.18 -12.63 -23.62
N THR A 157 7.10 -12.35 -22.70
CA THR A 157 8.35 -13.08 -22.56
C THR A 157 8.08 -14.49 -22.02
N VAL A 158 8.79 -15.49 -22.53
CA VAL A 158 8.68 -16.88 -22.09
C VAL A 158 9.96 -17.30 -21.38
N PHE A 159 9.83 -17.79 -20.16
CA PHE A 159 10.90 -18.39 -19.37
C PHE A 159 10.60 -19.89 -19.17
N GLU A 160 11.36 -20.76 -19.84
CA GLU A 160 11.15 -22.21 -19.79
C GLU A 160 11.65 -22.84 -18.48
N GLU A 161 12.79 -22.34 -17.97
CA GLU A 161 13.49 -22.85 -16.80
C GLU A 161 13.44 -21.86 -15.61
N PRO A 162 13.87 -22.25 -14.40
CA PRO A 162 13.79 -21.40 -13.22
C PRO A 162 14.40 -20.00 -13.43
N THR A 163 13.68 -18.98 -12.98
CA THR A 163 14.04 -17.57 -13.20
C THR A 163 14.16 -16.79 -11.89
N LEU A 164 15.31 -16.13 -11.70
CA LEU A 164 15.62 -15.37 -10.49
C LEU A 164 15.54 -13.87 -10.74
N PHE A 165 14.62 -13.19 -10.05
CA PHE A 165 14.52 -11.74 -9.92
C PHE A 165 14.81 -11.31 -8.46
N SER A 166 15.51 -12.15 -7.69
CA SER A 166 15.73 -11.87 -6.26
C SER A 166 16.56 -10.60 -6.07
N SER A 167 16.12 -9.73 -5.15
CA SER A 167 16.73 -8.42 -4.89
C SER A 167 16.85 -7.52 -6.13
N VAL A 168 16.04 -7.74 -7.16
CA VAL A 168 15.98 -6.84 -8.32
C VAL A 168 15.47 -5.46 -7.91
N HIS A 169 15.98 -4.41 -8.54
CA HIS A 169 15.52 -3.05 -8.35
C HIS A 169 14.95 -2.48 -9.64
N PHE A 170 13.63 -2.28 -9.70
CA PHE A 170 12.96 -1.55 -10.77
C PHE A 170 12.66 -0.13 -10.29
N ALA A 171 13.49 0.82 -10.75
CA ALA A 171 13.28 2.24 -10.48
C ALA A 171 12.22 2.84 -11.41
N GLY A 172 12.06 2.34 -12.64
CA GLY A 172 10.94 2.67 -13.54
C GLY A 172 9.76 1.68 -13.45
N PRO A 173 8.74 1.81 -14.32
CA PRO A 173 7.68 0.82 -14.47
C PRO A 173 8.23 -0.55 -14.90
N ALA A 174 7.69 -1.63 -14.33
CA ALA A 174 8.06 -3.01 -14.68
C ALA A 174 6.83 -3.76 -15.21
N LEU A 175 6.86 -4.11 -16.50
CA LEU A 175 5.73 -4.69 -17.22
C LEU A 175 6.01 -6.16 -17.54
N PHE A 176 5.08 -7.04 -17.17
CA PHE A 176 5.11 -8.49 -17.38
C PHE A 176 3.78 -8.95 -18.00
N PHE A 177 3.17 -8.12 -18.86
CA PHE A 177 1.85 -8.41 -19.41
C PHE A 177 1.91 -9.71 -20.24
N GLY A 178 1.11 -10.69 -19.87
CA GLY A 178 1.08 -11.99 -20.56
C GLY A 178 2.41 -12.75 -20.54
N ALA A 179 3.35 -12.43 -19.64
CA ALA A 179 4.60 -13.18 -19.48
C ALA A 179 4.32 -14.61 -18.99
N GLU A 180 5.12 -15.57 -19.44
CA GLU A 180 4.96 -16.98 -19.10
C GLU A 180 6.18 -17.52 -18.37
N PHE A 181 6.01 -17.88 -17.09
CA PHE A 181 7.00 -18.57 -16.26
C PHE A 181 6.64 -20.04 -16.19
N LYS A 182 7.35 -20.90 -16.93
CA LYS A 182 7.05 -22.34 -17.03
C LYS A 182 7.56 -23.14 -15.84
N ALA A 183 8.62 -22.65 -15.18
CA ALA A 183 9.19 -23.19 -13.95
C ALA A 183 9.07 -22.20 -12.78
N ASP A 184 9.77 -22.47 -11.68
CA ASP A 184 9.75 -21.62 -10.48
C ASP A 184 10.36 -20.24 -10.75
N CYS A 185 9.72 -19.19 -10.22
CA CYS A 185 10.18 -17.82 -10.35
C CYS A 185 10.21 -17.10 -8.98
N TYR A 186 11.24 -16.29 -8.78
CA TYR A 186 11.53 -15.69 -7.47
C TYR A 186 11.81 -14.19 -7.60
N PHE A 187 10.86 -13.36 -7.19
CA PHE A 187 10.96 -11.91 -7.02
C PHE A 187 11.28 -11.51 -5.57
N ASP A 188 11.81 -12.45 -4.78
CA ASP A 188 12.07 -12.27 -3.35
C ASP A 188 12.95 -11.05 -3.08
N SER A 189 12.55 -10.20 -2.14
CA SER A 189 13.21 -8.93 -1.79
C SER A 189 13.36 -7.95 -2.98
N GLY A 190 12.61 -8.15 -4.06
CA GLY A 190 12.56 -7.22 -5.19
C GLY A 190 11.92 -5.89 -4.79
N SER A 191 12.36 -4.80 -5.41
CA SER A 191 11.88 -3.45 -5.13
C SER A 191 11.31 -2.81 -6.39
N PHE A 192 10.03 -2.43 -6.34
CA PHE A 192 9.30 -1.81 -7.44
C PHE A 192 8.93 -0.38 -7.06
N GLN A 193 9.67 0.62 -7.55
CA GLN A 193 9.46 2.02 -7.18
C GLN A 193 8.19 2.61 -7.82
N HIS A 194 7.83 2.13 -9.02
CA HIS A 194 6.66 2.56 -9.78
C HIS A 194 5.72 1.37 -10.06
N ALA A 195 4.83 1.51 -11.04
CA ALA A 195 3.84 0.49 -11.38
C ALA A 195 4.50 -0.84 -11.74
N ALA A 196 4.00 -1.93 -11.15
CA ALA A 196 4.41 -3.30 -11.44
C ALA A 196 3.22 -4.09 -11.99
N GLY A 197 3.24 -4.38 -13.30
CA GLY A 197 2.12 -4.96 -14.02
C GLY A 197 2.34 -6.42 -14.39
N PHE A 198 1.62 -7.34 -13.76
CA PHE A 198 1.64 -8.79 -14.05
C PHE A 198 0.35 -9.27 -14.72
N ASN A 199 -0.43 -8.38 -15.33
CA ASN A 199 -1.74 -8.75 -15.86
C ASN A 199 -1.62 -9.84 -16.93
N GLU A 200 -2.50 -10.83 -16.88
CA GLU A 200 -2.52 -12.01 -17.76
C GLU A 200 -1.26 -12.90 -17.72
N ALA A 201 -0.31 -12.64 -16.81
CA ALA A 201 0.86 -13.49 -16.64
C ALA A 201 0.48 -14.91 -16.20
N ALA A 202 1.28 -15.88 -16.62
CA ALA A 202 1.10 -17.30 -16.31
C ALA A 202 2.29 -17.86 -15.53
N PHE A 203 2.03 -18.35 -14.33
CA PHE A 203 3.01 -18.99 -13.45
C PHE A 203 2.72 -20.49 -13.34
N SER A 204 3.42 -21.29 -14.13
CA SER A 204 3.27 -22.75 -14.16
C SER A 204 4.09 -23.45 -13.07
N GLY A 205 5.10 -22.78 -12.49
CA GLY A 205 5.81 -23.19 -11.29
C GLY A 205 5.38 -22.42 -10.04
N ASN A 206 6.19 -22.52 -8.99
CA ASN A 206 6.03 -21.70 -7.78
C ASN A 206 6.40 -20.24 -8.09
N ALA A 207 5.59 -19.29 -7.62
CA ALA A 207 5.87 -17.86 -7.76
C ALA A 207 6.03 -17.23 -6.38
N SER A 208 7.23 -16.71 -6.11
CA SER A 208 7.58 -16.13 -4.83
C SER A 208 7.88 -14.64 -4.97
N PHE A 209 7.28 -13.85 -4.09
CA PHE A 209 7.42 -12.40 -3.94
C PHE A 209 7.73 -12.05 -2.48
N ARG A 210 8.40 -12.94 -1.75
CA ARG A 210 8.61 -12.77 -0.32
C ARG A 210 9.42 -11.52 -0.06
N LYS A 211 8.99 -10.69 0.90
CA LYS A 211 9.65 -9.42 1.24
C LYS A 211 9.79 -8.44 0.08
N ALA A 212 9.05 -8.63 -1.03
CA ALA A 212 9.04 -7.65 -2.12
C ALA A 212 8.40 -6.33 -1.66
N ASP A 213 8.93 -5.19 -2.09
CA ASP A 213 8.41 -3.85 -1.76
C ASP A 213 7.85 -3.18 -3.02
N PHE A 214 6.53 -3.17 -3.13
CA PHE A 214 5.76 -2.47 -4.16
C PHE A 214 5.39 -1.08 -3.66
N LYS A 215 6.20 -0.08 -4.04
CA LYS A 215 5.94 1.32 -3.69
C LYS A 215 4.95 1.98 -4.65
N GLY A 216 4.95 1.57 -5.91
CA GLY A 216 3.87 1.89 -6.86
C GLY A 216 2.73 0.88 -6.82
N SER A 217 1.73 1.07 -7.69
CA SER A 217 0.60 0.14 -7.79
C SER A 217 1.04 -1.20 -8.38
N ALA A 218 0.56 -2.30 -7.79
CA ALA A 218 0.79 -3.65 -8.30
C ALA A 218 -0.50 -4.26 -8.85
N THR A 219 -0.47 -4.80 -10.06
CA THR A 219 -1.64 -5.40 -10.72
C THR A 219 -1.39 -6.83 -11.16
N PHE A 220 -2.26 -7.74 -10.74
CA PHE A 220 -2.23 -9.18 -11.03
C PHE A 220 -3.56 -9.62 -11.66
N ARG A 221 -4.17 -8.78 -12.51
CA ARG A 221 -5.48 -9.08 -13.10
C ARG A 221 -5.38 -10.20 -14.11
N GLY A 222 -6.29 -11.17 -14.07
CA GLY A 222 -6.28 -12.29 -15.02
C GLY A 222 -5.06 -13.23 -14.90
N VAL A 223 -4.25 -13.11 -13.85
CA VAL A 223 -3.09 -13.99 -13.63
C VAL A 223 -3.54 -15.43 -13.48
N ARG A 224 -2.79 -16.34 -14.11
CA ARG A 224 -2.96 -17.79 -13.99
C ARG A 224 -1.80 -18.35 -13.18
N MET A 225 -2.07 -19.12 -12.14
CA MET A 225 -1.02 -19.77 -11.34
C MET A 225 -1.33 -21.25 -11.15
N ARG A 226 -0.31 -22.12 -11.20
CA ARG A 226 -0.44 -23.54 -10.86
C ARG A 226 -0.41 -23.79 -9.35
N ALA A 227 0.38 -23.01 -8.64
CA ALA A 227 0.47 -23.00 -7.18
C ALA A 227 0.14 -21.59 -6.67
N PRO A 228 -0.22 -21.42 -5.38
CA PRO A 228 -0.47 -20.10 -4.84
C PRO A 228 0.78 -19.22 -4.87
N GLY A 229 0.59 -17.94 -5.19
CA GLY A 229 1.64 -16.95 -5.03
C GLY A 229 2.00 -16.73 -3.56
N ASN A 230 3.30 -16.69 -3.27
CA ASN A 230 3.83 -16.40 -1.94
C ASN A 230 4.21 -14.92 -1.83
N PHE A 231 3.49 -14.15 -1.02
CA PHE A 231 3.72 -12.74 -0.72
C PHE A 231 4.06 -12.52 0.77
N GLU A 232 4.64 -13.54 1.42
CA GLU A 232 5.05 -13.44 2.83
C GLU A 232 5.95 -12.22 3.05
N ALA A 233 5.60 -11.39 4.03
CA ALA A 233 6.29 -10.15 4.40
C ALA A 233 6.44 -9.13 3.24
N ALA A 234 5.70 -9.28 2.14
CA ALA A 234 5.66 -8.29 1.06
C ALA A 234 4.98 -7.00 1.52
N ARG A 235 5.28 -5.87 0.88
CA ARG A 235 4.69 -4.56 1.18
C ARG A 235 4.08 -3.97 -0.08
N PHE A 236 2.81 -3.59 0.00
CA PHE A 236 2.06 -2.90 -1.06
C PHE A 236 1.62 -1.54 -0.51
N ARG A 237 2.14 -0.44 -1.08
CA ARG A 237 1.94 0.92 -0.53
C ARG A 237 0.93 1.78 -1.29
N GLN A 238 0.64 1.45 -2.55
CA GLN A 238 -0.28 2.20 -3.42
C GLN A 238 -1.34 1.29 -4.05
N GLY A 239 -1.81 0.32 -3.26
CA GLY A 239 -2.84 -0.63 -3.66
C GLY A 239 -2.33 -1.84 -4.44
N LEU A 240 -3.08 -2.93 -4.29
CA LEU A 240 -2.94 -4.20 -4.98
C LEU A 240 -4.27 -4.51 -5.67
N HIS A 241 -4.22 -4.80 -6.97
CA HIS A 241 -5.39 -5.20 -7.75
C HIS A 241 -5.21 -6.62 -8.28
N CYS A 242 -6.01 -7.56 -7.79
CA CYS A 242 -5.91 -8.99 -8.17
C CYS A 242 -7.23 -9.56 -8.73
N GLU A 243 -8.10 -8.72 -9.27
CA GLU A 243 -9.36 -9.14 -9.87
C GLU A 243 -9.15 -10.18 -10.98
N GLY A 244 -9.90 -11.28 -10.94
CA GLY A 244 -9.80 -12.33 -11.94
C GLY A 244 -8.46 -13.08 -11.93
N ALA A 245 -7.60 -12.88 -10.92
CA ALA A 245 -6.51 -13.80 -10.64
C ALA A 245 -7.14 -15.18 -10.38
N ASN A 246 -7.15 -16.02 -11.41
CA ASN A 246 -7.81 -17.30 -11.38
C ASN A 246 -6.93 -18.23 -10.54
N THR A 247 -7.20 -18.31 -9.24
CA THR A 247 -6.67 -19.37 -8.36
C THR A 247 -7.32 -20.73 -8.64
N ARG A 248 -8.13 -20.85 -9.71
CA ARG A 248 -8.36 -22.14 -10.36
C ARG A 248 -7.02 -22.56 -10.95
N PHE A 249 -6.27 -23.32 -10.17
CA PHE A 249 -4.98 -23.86 -10.57
C PHE A 249 -5.08 -24.39 -11.98
N MET A 250 -4.12 -24.01 -12.84
CA MET A 250 -4.01 -24.55 -14.19
C MET A 250 -4.13 -26.07 -14.08
N ALA A 251 -5.24 -26.61 -14.59
CA ALA A 251 -5.88 -27.81 -14.07
C ALA A 251 -4.90 -28.93 -13.69
N SER A 252 -4.84 -29.27 -12.40
CA SER A 252 -4.47 -30.61 -11.96
C SER A 252 -5.76 -31.38 -11.67
N SER A 253 -6.23 -32.13 -12.67
CA SER A 253 -7.40 -33.03 -12.62
C SER A 253 -8.80 -32.38 -12.50
N PRO A 254 -9.82 -32.88 -13.23
CA PRO A 254 -11.24 -32.54 -13.05
C PRO A 254 -11.82 -32.82 -11.66
N GLU A 255 -11.09 -33.52 -10.78
CA GLU A 255 -11.59 -34.00 -9.47
C GLU A 255 -11.09 -33.17 -8.26
N GLN A 256 -10.40 -32.04 -8.47
CA GLN A 256 -9.82 -31.27 -7.37
C GLN A 256 -10.91 -30.76 -6.41
N LYS A 257 -10.85 -31.16 -5.13
CA LYS A 257 -11.83 -30.75 -4.13
C LYS A 257 -11.58 -29.30 -3.76
N ARG A 258 -12.65 -28.56 -3.46
CA ARG A 258 -12.59 -27.13 -3.10
C ARG A 258 -11.62 -26.80 -1.96
N GLY A 259 -11.38 -27.74 -1.05
CA GLY A 259 -10.43 -27.59 0.06
C GLY A 259 -8.96 -27.65 -0.35
N ASP A 260 -8.65 -28.21 -1.52
CA ASP A 260 -7.29 -28.34 -2.05
C ASP A 260 -6.82 -27.05 -2.77
N ILE A 261 -7.73 -26.08 -2.97
CA ILE A 261 -7.45 -24.79 -3.61
C ILE A 261 -6.75 -23.87 -2.61
N MET A 262 -5.43 -23.87 -2.55
CA MET A 262 -4.70 -22.94 -1.68
C MET A 262 -4.81 -21.49 -2.20
N GLY A 263 -5.01 -20.52 -1.29
CA GLY A 263 -5.05 -19.10 -1.60
C GLY A 263 -3.68 -18.45 -1.47
N PHE A 264 -3.56 -17.18 -1.87
CA PHE A 264 -2.28 -16.46 -1.74
C PHE A 264 -1.84 -16.35 -0.28
N ASP A 265 -0.53 -16.46 -0.08
CA ASP A 265 0.09 -16.26 1.22
C ASP A 265 0.51 -14.80 1.39
N PHE A 266 -0.26 -14.04 2.18
CA PHE A 266 0.03 -12.67 2.58
C PHE A 266 0.49 -12.59 4.04
N SER A 267 0.97 -13.68 4.63
CA SER A 267 1.42 -13.65 6.02
C SER A 267 2.52 -12.62 6.23
N GLU A 268 2.49 -11.92 7.36
CA GLU A 268 3.41 -10.83 7.74
C GLU A 268 3.44 -9.61 6.79
N SER A 269 2.66 -9.62 5.71
CA SER A 269 2.66 -8.57 4.69
C SER A 269 2.07 -7.24 5.19
N VAL A 270 2.33 -6.16 4.45
CA VAL A 270 1.64 -4.88 4.59
C VAL A 270 0.83 -4.66 3.32
N LEU A 271 -0.49 -4.53 3.47
CA LEU A 271 -1.44 -4.29 2.39
C LEU A 271 -2.12 -2.95 2.63
N ASP A 272 -1.60 -1.89 1.99
CA ASP A 272 -2.17 -0.55 2.04
C ASP A 272 -3.01 -0.26 0.80
N GLY A 273 -4.32 -0.07 1.02
CA GLY A 273 -5.30 0.18 -0.04
C GLY A 273 -5.52 -1.01 -0.99
N ALA A 274 -5.21 -2.24 -0.59
CA ALA A 274 -5.45 -3.41 -1.41
C ALA A 274 -6.95 -3.61 -1.67
N ASN A 275 -7.33 -3.88 -2.91
CA ASN A 275 -8.74 -4.05 -3.29
C ASN A 275 -9.02 -5.50 -3.67
N PHE A 276 -9.69 -6.21 -2.77
CA PHE A 276 -10.26 -7.53 -3.01
C PHE A 276 -11.77 -7.48 -3.27
N GLY A 277 -12.38 -6.28 -3.24
CA GLY A 277 -13.80 -6.10 -3.44
C GLY A 277 -14.25 -6.53 -4.85
N GLY A 278 -15.49 -7.02 -4.95
CA GLY A 278 -16.05 -7.56 -6.19
C GLY A 278 -15.53 -8.95 -6.56
N ILE A 279 -14.45 -9.44 -5.94
CA ILE A 279 -14.04 -10.84 -6.07
C ILE A 279 -15.09 -11.70 -5.36
N ARG A 280 -15.69 -12.64 -6.09
CA ARG A 280 -16.79 -13.47 -5.56
C ARG A 280 -16.39 -14.22 -4.29
N GLU A 281 -15.23 -14.87 -4.30
CA GLU A 281 -14.75 -15.65 -3.15
C GLU A 281 -13.22 -15.61 -3.04
N LEU A 282 -12.71 -15.49 -1.81
CA LEU A 282 -11.32 -15.77 -1.45
C LEU A 282 -11.28 -17.06 -0.65
N VAL A 283 -10.64 -18.10 -1.20
CA VAL A 283 -10.56 -19.43 -0.59
C VAL A 283 -9.15 -19.69 -0.10
N ASN A 284 -8.99 -20.09 1.17
CA ASN A 284 -7.71 -20.51 1.75
C ASN A 284 -6.60 -19.43 1.75
N TYR A 285 -6.94 -18.14 1.73
CA TYR A 285 -5.95 -17.06 1.83
C TYR A 285 -5.36 -16.98 3.24
N ASN A 286 -4.05 -16.74 3.32
CA ASN A 286 -3.32 -16.59 4.57
C ASN A 286 -3.00 -15.10 4.80
N PHE A 287 -3.61 -14.48 5.81
CA PHE A 287 -3.36 -13.10 6.24
C PHE A 287 -2.72 -13.04 7.64
N ARG A 288 -2.11 -14.14 8.11
CA ARG A 288 -1.55 -14.21 9.47
C ARG A 288 -0.52 -13.11 9.69
N HIS A 289 -0.66 -12.35 10.77
CA HIS A 289 0.26 -11.24 11.10
C HIS A 289 0.38 -10.15 10.02
N ALA A 290 -0.52 -10.14 9.03
CA ALA A 290 -0.57 -9.13 7.98
C ALA A 290 -1.13 -7.80 8.53
N LYS A 291 -0.77 -6.68 7.89
CA LYS A 291 -1.27 -5.35 8.22
C LYS A 291 -2.18 -4.92 7.10
N LEU A 292 -3.49 -5.04 7.33
CA LEU A 292 -4.53 -4.71 6.37
C LEU A 292 -4.98 -3.28 6.63
N LEU A 293 -4.43 -2.34 5.86
CA LEU A 293 -4.65 -0.90 6.00
C LEU A 293 -5.54 -0.41 4.85
N GLY A 294 -6.77 0.02 5.14
CA GLY A 294 -7.68 0.51 4.11
C GLY A 294 -8.06 -0.55 3.05
N VAL A 295 -7.91 -1.84 3.37
CA VAL A 295 -8.18 -2.95 2.45
C VAL A 295 -9.68 -3.08 2.23
N SER A 296 -10.13 -3.36 1.00
CA SER A 296 -11.55 -3.60 0.71
C SER A 296 -11.83 -5.07 0.44
N PHE A 297 -12.82 -5.64 1.14
CA PHE A 297 -13.38 -6.97 0.89
C PHE A 297 -14.87 -6.87 0.45
N SER A 298 -15.31 -5.71 -0.02
CA SER A 298 -16.73 -5.45 -0.29
C SER A 298 -17.29 -6.44 -1.33
N GLY A 299 -18.39 -7.12 -0.99
CA GLY A 299 -19.08 -8.10 -1.84
C GLY A 299 -18.37 -9.45 -1.95
N THR A 300 -17.35 -9.70 -1.13
CA THR A 300 -16.50 -10.90 -1.22
C THR A 300 -16.81 -11.93 -0.14
N ARG A 301 -16.84 -13.21 -0.53
CA ARG A 301 -16.97 -14.31 0.43
C ARG A 301 -15.61 -14.83 0.87
N LEU A 302 -15.26 -14.68 2.14
CA LEU A 302 -14.04 -15.21 2.77
C LEU A 302 -14.28 -16.65 3.23
N VAL A 303 -13.58 -17.60 2.62
CA VAL A 303 -13.77 -19.03 2.80
C VAL A 303 -12.48 -19.68 3.30
N ASN A 304 -12.51 -20.25 4.50
CA ASN A 304 -11.36 -20.89 5.15
C ASN A 304 -10.07 -20.02 5.16
N CYS A 305 -10.20 -18.71 5.28
CA CYS A 305 -9.08 -17.78 5.38
C CYS A 305 -8.52 -17.73 6.82
N ASP A 306 -7.27 -17.30 6.99
CA ASP A 306 -6.65 -17.14 8.32
C ASP A 306 -6.20 -15.70 8.56
N PHE A 307 -6.83 -15.01 9.52
CA PHE A 307 -6.45 -13.65 9.93
C PHE A 307 -5.71 -13.61 11.26
N THR A 308 -5.18 -14.74 11.75
CA THR A 308 -4.57 -14.80 13.08
C THR A 308 -3.42 -13.79 13.24
N GLY A 309 -3.58 -12.87 14.19
CA GLY A 309 -2.62 -11.81 14.47
C GLY A 309 -2.57 -10.68 13.45
N ALA A 310 -3.49 -10.65 12.49
CA ALA A 310 -3.59 -9.57 11.51
C ALA A 310 -4.02 -8.26 12.18
N VAL A 311 -3.57 -7.12 11.65
CA VAL A 311 -4.07 -5.79 12.00
C VAL A 311 -5.14 -5.40 10.99
N LEU A 312 -6.33 -5.08 11.46
CA LEU A 312 -7.47 -4.63 10.67
C LEU A 312 -7.68 -3.13 10.91
N SER A 313 -7.08 -2.29 10.09
CA SER A 313 -7.21 -0.83 10.20
C SER A 313 -7.94 -0.27 8.98
N CYS A 314 -9.09 0.37 9.21
CA CYS A 314 -9.91 0.99 8.16
C CYS A 314 -10.35 0.05 7.02
N VAL A 315 -10.44 -1.25 7.29
CA VAL A 315 -10.90 -2.26 6.33
C VAL A 315 -12.36 -1.99 5.94
N GLU A 316 -12.65 -2.12 4.65
CA GLU A 316 -13.98 -1.94 4.07
C GLU A 316 -14.61 -3.27 3.72
N GLY A 317 -15.93 -3.31 3.81
CA GLY A 317 -16.59 -4.59 3.85
C GLY A 317 -17.99 -4.74 3.28
N PHE A 318 -18.60 -3.71 2.69
CA PHE A 318 -20.01 -3.76 2.30
C PHE A 318 -20.39 -5.07 1.58
N PHE A 319 -21.33 -5.84 2.12
CA PHE A 319 -21.79 -7.14 1.60
C PHE A 319 -20.78 -8.31 1.58
N ALA A 320 -19.64 -8.22 2.26
CA ALA A 320 -18.77 -9.38 2.41
C ALA A 320 -19.38 -10.42 3.37
N GLU A 321 -19.00 -11.67 3.16
CA GLU A 321 -19.46 -12.83 3.94
C GLU A 321 -18.24 -13.57 4.51
N VAL A 322 -18.32 -14.05 5.75
CA VAL A 322 -17.25 -14.84 6.38
C VAL A 322 -17.80 -16.20 6.77
N ASP A 323 -17.18 -17.28 6.30
CA ASP A 323 -17.62 -18.63 6.64
C ASP A 323 -17.13 -19.11 8.01
N GLN A 324 -17.76 -20.16 8.53
CA GLN A 324 -17.41 -20.71 9.83
C GLN A 324 -15.97 -21.26 9.87
N ALA A 325 -15.44 -21.76 8.75
CA ALA A 325 -14.06 -22.23 8.69
C ALA A 325 -13.07 -21.09 8.91
N THR A 326 -13.30 -19.92 8.30
CA THR A 326 -12.50 -18.70 8.52
C THR A 326 -12.55 -18.25 9.97
N LEU A 327 -13.74 -18.26 10.59
CA LEU A 327 -13.91 -17.93 12.01
C LEU A 327 -13.13 -18.89 12.92
N ASN A 328 -13.20 -20.19 12.65
CA ASN A 328 -12.50 -21.21 13.44
C ASN A 328 -10.98 -21.16 13.26
N ARG A 329 -10.51 -20.78 12.07
CA ARG A 329 -9.09 -20.70 11.73
C ARG A 329 -8.43 -19.44 12.30
N THR A 330 -9.18 -18.35 12.39
CA THR A 330 -8.70 -17.07 12.92
C THR A 330 -8.72 -17.10 14.45
N ARG A 331 -7.56 -17.06 15.11
CA ARG A 331 -7.51 -17.09 16.59
C ARG A 331 -7.72 -15.74 17.26
N TYR A 332 -7.22 -14.66 16.67
CA TYR A 332 -7.35 -13.29 17.17
C TYR A 332 -6.90 -12.33 16.07
N VAL A 333 -7.26 -11.06 16.20
CA VAL A 333 -6.81 -9.96 15.36
C VAL A 333 -6.43 -8.76 16.22
N TYR A 334 -5.87 -7.72 15.62
CA TYR A 334 -5.66 -6.41 16.21
C TYR A 334 -6.46 -5.37 15.43
N THR A 335 -6.89 -4.32 16.12
CA THR A 335 -7.65 -3.21 15.51
C THR A 335 -6.85 -1.92 15.42
N ASP A 336 -5.63 -1.91 15.97
CA ASP A 336 -4.77 -0.73 15.99
C ASP A 336 -3.28 -1.12 15.98
N PHE A 337 -2.41 -0.18 15.62
CA PHE A 337 -0.96 -0.38 15.50
C PHE A 337 -0.19 0.92 15.78
N ALA A 338 1.07 0.77 16.17
CA ALA A 338 2.03 1.87 16.27
C ALA A 338 2.90 1.92 15.01
N VAL A 339 3.32 3.13 14.64
CA VAL A 339 4.27 3.37 13.55
C VAL A 339 5.59 3.81 14.16
N GLU A 340 6.64 3.06 13.85
CA GLU A 340 8.02 3.40 14.23
C GLU A 340 8.81 3.74 12.98
N ALA A 341 9.30 4.98 12.92
CA ALA A 341 10.20 5.40 11.86
C ALA A 341 11.55 4.70 12.02
N VAL A 342 12.00 4.02 10.98
CA VAL A 342 13.29 3.34 10.92
C VAL A 342 14.07 3.77 9.69
N ARG A 343 15.37 3.48 9.68
CA ARG A 343 16.17 3.55 8.45
C ARG A 343 16.47 2.14 7.99
N VAL A 344 16.07 1.82 6.77
CA VAL A 344 16.44 0.57 6.08
C VAL A 344 17.35 0.97 4.94
N ASP A 345 18.61 0.54 4.98
CA ASP A 345 19.65 0.87 3.98
C ASP A 345 19.80 2.37 3.71
N GLY A 346 19.70 3.18 4.77
CA GLY A 346 19.82 4.64 4.70
C GLY A 346 18.57 5.36 4.20
N GLN A 347 17.55 4.65 3.71
CA GLN A 347 16.26 5.20 3.29
C GLN A 347 15.25 5.24 4.44
N PRO A 348 14.35 6.23 4.48
CA PRO A 348 13.27 6.27 5.46
C PRO A 348 12.33 5.07 5.26
N GLY A 349 12.11 4.34 6.33
CA GLY A 349 11.20 3.22 6.40
C GLY A 349 10.32 3.31 7.64
N GLU A 350 9.31 2.47 7.69
CA GLU A 350 8.39 2.38 8.81
C GLU A 350 8.22 0.92 9.21
N ILE A 351 8.20 0.66 10.51
CA ILE A 351 7.78 -0.61 11.10
C ILE A 351 6.39 -0.39 11.70
N LEU A 352 5.47 -1.30 11.37
CA LEU A 352 4.11 -1.29 11.87
C LEU A 352 3.95 -2.39 12.92
N THR A 353 3.83 -1.97 14.17
CA THR A 353 3.77 -2.89 15.33
C THR A 353 2.34 -2.94 15.86
N PRO A 354 1.67 -4.11 15.87
CA PRO A 354 0.32 -4.23 16.43
C PRO A 354 0.27 -3.76 17.89
N LEU A 355 -0.73 -2.96 18.27
CA LEU A 355 -0.88 -2.51 19.64
C LEU A 355 -1.52 -3.61 20.49
N PRO A 356 -0.86 -4.12 21.55
CA PRO A 356 -1.39 -5.25 22.34
C PRO A 356 -2.78 -4.99 22.91
N GLY A 357 -3.08 -3.76 23.34
CA GLY A 357 -4.38 -3.38 23.88
C GLY A 357 -5.53 -3.35 22.85
N SER A 358 -5.22 -3.41 21.56
CA SER A 358 -6.21 -3.45 20.47
C SER A 358 -6.57 -4.86 20.01
N ARG A 359 -6.02 -5.88 20.69
CA ARG A 359 -6.23 -7.29 20.39
C ARG A 359 -7.70 -7.67 20.61
N PHE A 360 -8.27 -8.38 19.64
CA PHE A 360 -9.62 -8.90 19.69
C PHE A 360 -9.68 -10.39 19.26
N PRO A 361 -10.26 -11.30 20.07
CA PRO A 361 -10.71 -11.04 21.43
C PRO A 361 -9.51 -10.70 22.34
N ALA A 362 -9.76 -9.95 23.42
CA ALA A 362 -8.70 -9.56 24.36
C ALA A 362 -8.04 -10.79 25.01
N GLU A 363 -8.84 -11.82 25.31
CA GLU A 363 -8.41 -13.11 25.84
C GLU A 363 -9.09 -14.26 25.07
N GLY A 364 -8.44 -15.43 25.02
CA GLY A 364 -8.96 -16.62 24.35
C GLY A 364 -8.80 -16.60 22.82
N GLU A 365 -9.61 -17.42 22.15
CA GLU A 365 -9.68 -17.50 20.69
C GLU A 365 -10.96 -16.83 20.17
N PHE A 366 -10.89 -16.31 18.95
CA PHE A 366 -12.00 -15.70 18.25
C PHE A 366 -13.21 -16.64 18.23
N GLY A 367 -14.40 -16.10 18.50
CA GLY A 367 -15.62 -16.91 18.57
C GLY A 367 -15.78 -17.77 19.84
N LYS A 368 -14.88 -17.66 20.83
CA LYS A 368 -15.04 -18.27 22.16
C LYS A 368 -15.31 -17.21 23.23
N GLY A 369 -15.87 -17.64 24.36
CA GLY A 369 -16.12 -16.77 25.53
C GLY A 369 -17.16 -15.68 25.24
N PRO A 370 -17.10 -14.50 25.88
CA PRO A 370 -18.11 -13.44 25.73
C PRO A 370 -18.21 -12.85 24.30
N HIS A 371 -17.26 -13.20 23.42
CA HIS A 371 -17.21 -12.77 22.03
C HIS A 371 -17.74 -13.83 21.04
N PHE A 372 -18.37 -14.92 21.52
CA PHE A 372 -18.90 -15.98 20.65
C PHE A 372 -20.02 -15.53 19.71
N HIS A 373 -20.70 -14.44 20.05
CA HIS A 373 -21.70 -13.79 19.21
C HIS A 373 -21.12 -12.74 18.26
N LEU A 374 -19.83 -12.38 18.41
CA LEU A 374 -19.15 -11.44 17.54
C LEU A 374 -18.49 -12.21 16.41
N SER A 375 -18.81 -11.83 15.19
CA SER A 375 -18.16 -12.36 13.99
C SER A 375 -16.92 -11.52 13.67
N LEU A 376 -15.95 -12.09 12.95
CA LEU A 376 -14.81 -11.33 12.39
C LEU A 376 -15.33 -10.15 11.55
N TRP A 377 -16.51 -10.33 10.97
CA TRP A 377 -17.23 -9.33 10.22
C TRP A 377 -17.59 -8.07 10.99
N ASP A 378 -17.95 -8.20 12.27
CA ASP A 378 -18.31 -7.04 13.07
C ASP A 378 -17.13 -6.08 13.28
N LEU A 379 -15.90 -6.52 13.00
CA LEU A 379 -14.70 -5.69 12.98
C LEU A 379 -14.41 -5.04 11.62
N PHE A 380 -14.96 -5.57 10.52
CA PHE A 380 -14.81 -5.02 9.17
C PHE A 380 -15.86 -3.95 8.82
N LYS A 381 -16.89 -3.79 9.65
CA LYS A 381 -17.86 -2.71 9.51
C LYS A 381 -17.16 -1.38 9.78
N ARG A 382 -16.90 -0.60 8.72
CA ARG A 382 -16.60 0.82 8.87
C ARG A 382 -17.77 1.46 9.61
N ARG A 383 -17.49 2.03 10.78
CA ARG A 383 -18.42 2.98 11.35
C ARG A 383 -18.38 4.24 10.49
N ASN A 384 -19.51 4.59 9.91
CA ASN A 384 -19.70 5.86 9.24
C ASN A 384 -19.35 7.00 10.18
N ARG A 385 -18.51 7.91 9.71
CA ARG A 385 -18.04 9.07 10.48
C ARG A 385 -18.68 10.34 9.96
N TRP A 386 -19.22 11.14 10.87
CA TRP A 386 -19.66 12.50 10.58
C TRP A 386 -18.90 13.47 11.47
N ALA A 387 -18.04 14.27 10.85
CA ALA A 387 -17.16 15.21 11.54
C ALA A 387 -17.42 16.65 11.10
N PHE A 388 -17.32 17.58 12.04
CA PHE A 388 -17.33 19.01 11.76
C PHE A 388 -16.50 19.78 12.81
N SER A 389 -16.16 21.03 12.50
CA SER A 389 -15.32 21.87 13.36
C SER A 389 -16.02 23.17 13.72
N LEU A 390 -15.95 23.54 14.99
CA LEU A 390 -16.44 24.82 15.50
C LEU A 390 -15.29 25.68 15.97
N ARG A 391 -15.26 26.94 15.57
CA ARG A 391 -14.31 27.91 16.13
C ARG A 391 -14.88 28.46 17.44
N VAL A 392 -14.29 28.08 18.58
CA VAL A 392 -14.86 28.32 19.92
C VAL A 392 -13.85 29.05 20.80
N PRO A 393 -14.22 30.21 21.38
CA PRO A 393 -13.38 30.89 22.36
C PRO A 393 -13.06 29.97 23.55
N ILE A 394 -11.80 29.98 24.03
CA ILE A 394 -11.33 29.07 25.08
C ILE A 394 -12.22 29.11 26.34
N ALA A 395 -12.72 30.29 26.75
CA ALA A 395 -13.55 30.40 27.95
C ALA A 395 -14.95 29.77 27.83
N ILE A 396 -15.43 29.47 26.62
CA ILE A 396 -16.74 28.84 26.40
C ILE A 396 -16.56 27.34 26.06
N ARG A 397 -15.33 26.91 25.80
CA ARG A 397 -15.00 25.56 25.33
C ARG A 397 -15.48 24.46 26.28
N ILE A 398 -15.22 24.60 27.58
CA ILE A 398 -15.61 23.60 28.59
C ILE A 398 -17.14 23.49 28.62
N THR A 399 -17.83 24.61 28.77
CA THR A 399 -19.30 24.69 28.78
C THR A 399 -19.94 24.08 27.53
N LEU A 400 -19.33 24.25 26.35
CA LEU A 400 -19.81 23.64 25.10
C LEU A 400 -19.55 22.13 25.02
N ILE A 401 -18.38 21.66 25.45
CA ILE A 401 -18.08 20.22 25.55
C ILE A 401 -19.10 19.56 26.50
N ASP A 402 -19.37 20.20 27.62
CA ASP A 402 -20.31 19.77 28.63
C ASP A 402 -21.76 19.68 28.15
N TYR A 403 -22.16 20.59 27.25
CA TYR A 403 -23.43 20.55 26.54
C TYR A 403 -23.46 19.40 25.51
N LEU A 404 -22.38 19.22 24.73
CA LEU A 404 -22.31 18.17 23.70
C LEU A 404 -22.27 16.76 24.31
N ASN A 405 -21.57 16.56 25.42
CA ASN A 405 -21.51 15.27 26.11
C ASN A 405 -22.88 14.80 26.62
N PHE A 406 -23.78 15.74 26.92
CA PHE A 406 -25.15 15.40 27.34
C PHE A 406 -26.02 14.85 26.19
N PHE A 407 -25.61 15.06 24.93
CA PHE A 407 -26.34 14.55 23.77
C PHE A 407 -26.51 13.03 23.79
N GLY A 408 -25.50 12.29 24.29
CA GLY A 408 -25.59 10.83 24.41
C GLY A 408 -26.69 10.37 25.37
N GLU A 409 -26.85 11.05 26.52
CA GLU A 409 -27.94 10.78 27.47
C GLU A 409 -29.30 11.13 26.85
N TRP A 410 -29.38 12.24 26.11
CA TRP A 410 -30.58 12.67 25.41
C TRP A 410 -31.01 11.70 24.30
N LEU A 411 -30.05 11.20 23.52
CA LEU A 411 -30.31 10.22 22.47
C LEU A 411 -30.81 8.89 23.05
N ALA A 412 -30.23 8.45 24.16
CA ALA A 412 -30.64 7.24 24.87
C ALA A 412 -32.08 7.35 25.46
N ALA A 413 -32.46 8.54 25.94
CA ALA A 413 -33.80 8.81 26.44
C ALA A 413 -34.87 8.88 25.32
N GLY A 414 -34.44 9.09 24.07
CA GLY A 414 -35.31 9.23 22.88
C GLY A 414 -35.64 7.95 22.11
N GLY A 415 -35.16 6.78 22.52
CA GLY A 415 -35.51 5.50 21.84
C GLY A 415 -34.34 4.62 21.40
N GLY A 416 -33.12 4.85 21.88
CA GLY A 416 -32.09 3.80 21.92
C GLY A 416 -31.00 3.81 20.84
N LEU A 417 -30.93 4.84 19.98
CA LEU A 417 -29.74 5.02 19.13
C LEU A 417 -28.53 5.34 20.04
N ARG A 418 -27.45 4.58 19.89
CA ARG A 418 -26.18 4.86 20.58
C ARG A 418 -25.21 5.46 19.58
N THR A 419 -24.32 6.33 20.04
CA THR A 419 -23.27 6.90 19.19
C THR A 419 -22.01 7.09 20.01
N ASN A 420 -20.85 6.94 19.35
CA ASN A 420 -19.59 7.41 19.90
C ASN A 420 -19.40 8.87 19.50
N LEU A 421 -19.31 9.75 20.49
CA LEU A 421 -19.00 11.16 20.33
C LEU A 421 -17.55 11.40 20.76
N LEU A 422 -16.71 11.84 19.82
CA LEU A 422 -15.34 12.24 20.07
C LEU A 422 -15.24 13.76 19.92
N ILE A 423 -14.71 14.44 20.93
CA ILE A 423 -14.47 15.89 20.90
C ILE A 423 -12.99 16.15 21.17
N ARG A 424 -12.33 16.85 20.24
CA ARG A 424 -10.90 17.20 20.34
C ARG A 424 -10.71 18.70 20.20
N GLY A 425 -9.84 19.27 21.03
CA GLY A 425 -9.44 20.68 20.92
C GLY A 425 -8.25 20.83 20.00
N GLU A 426 -8.38 21.65 18.95
CA GLU A 426 -7.31 21.93 17.97
C GLU A 426 -7.07 23.45 17.92
N GLY A 427 -6.15 23.96 18.74
CA GLY A 427 -5.96 25.41 18.85
C GLY A 427 -7.24 26.13 19.30
N ASN A 428 -7.82 26.99 18.44
CA ASN A 428 -9.09 27.71 18.68
C ASN A 428 -10.33 27.00 18.10
N THR A 429 -10.18 25.78 17.56
CA THR A 429 -11.30 24.97 17.08
C THR A 429 -11.59 23.80 18.02
N LEU A 430 -12.85 23.39 18.06
CA LEU A 430 -13.29 22.11 18.58
C LEU A 430 -13.69 21.26 17.38
N ARG A 431 -13.05 20.11 17.23
CA ARG A 431 -13.43 19.08 16.26
C ARG A 431 -14.37 18.11 16.94
N ILE A 432 -15.53 17.89 16.33
CA ILE A 432 -16.60 17.01 16.82
C ILE A 432 -16.79 15.90 15.80
N GLU A 433 -16.75 14.65 16.25
CA GLU A 433 -16.92 13.47 15.40
C GLU A 433 -17.95 12.51 16.01
N PHE A 434 -18.88 12.06 15.16
CA PHE A 434 -19.86 11.03 15.46
C PHE A 434 -19.59 9.78 14.64
N GLU A 435 -19.82 8.61 15.24
CA GLU A 435 -19.70 7.32 14.58
C GLU A 435 -21.03 6.52 14.62
N GLN A 436 -21.39 5.86 13.51
CA GLN A 436 -22.56 4.97 13.38
C GLN A 436 -22.25 3.74 12.52
N ASP A 437 -23.01 2.66 12.67
CA ASP A 437 -22.71 1.38 11.98
C ASP A 437 -23.14 1.38 10.49
N ASP A 438 -24.08 2.25 10.09
CA ASP A 438 -24.56 2.38 8.71
C ASP A 438 -25.09 3.79 8.38
N ASP A 439 -25.39 4.06 7.10
CA ASP A 439 -25.80 5.38 6.61
C ASP A 439 -27.19 5.78 7.08
N THR A 440 -28.08 4.80 7.31
CA THR A 440 -29.44 5.04 7.79
C THR A 440 -29.39 5.51 9.24
N GLN A 441 -28.58 4.85 10.07
CA GLN A 441 -28.31 5.27 11.43
C GLN A 441 -27.61 6.64 11.48
N MET A 442 -26.67 6.92 10.56
CA MET A 442 -26.02 8.22 10.47
C MET A 442 -26.98 9.34 10.05
N ALA A 443 -27.89 9.08 9.11
CA ALA A 443 -28.93 10.04 8.71
C ALA A 443 -29.88 10.32 9.89
N HIS A 444 -30.32 9.28 10.58
CA HIS A 444 -31.15 9.43 11.78
C HIS A 444 -30.41 10.18 12.88
N LEU A 445 -29.12 9.89 13.12
CA LEU A 445 -28.29 10.61 14.08
C LEU A 445 -28.22 12.12 13.76
N LYS A 446 -28.01 12.47 12.48
CA LYS A 446 -27.95 13.87 12.02
C LYS A 446 -29.27 14.61 12.29
N GLU A 447 -30.40 13.95 12.08
CA GLU A 447 -31.74 14.49 12.38
C GLU A 447 -31.94 14.68 13.88
N ARG A 448 -31.63 13.65 14.69
CA ARG A 448 -31.69 13.72 16.16
C ARG A 448 -30.77 14.79 16.73
N PHE A 449 -29.58 14.97 16.15
CA PHE A 449 -28.67 16.04 16.54
C PHE A 449 -29.21 17.42 16.16
N ARG A 450 -29.86 17.56 15.00
CA ARG A 450 -30.57 18.78 14.61
C ARG A 450 -31.63 19.14 15.66
N GLU A 451 -32.51 18.19 16.00
CA GLU A 451 -33.54 18.40 17.03
C GLU A 451 -32.95 18.81 18.38
N TYR A 452 -31.87 18.16 18.81
CA TYR A 452 -31.18 18.48 20.06
C TYR A 452 -30.70 19.94 20.13
N VAL A 453 -30.21 20.49 19.01
CA VAL A 453 -29.71 21.87 18.95
C VAL A 453 -30.78 22.90 18.60
N THR A 454 -31.86 22.51 17.91
CA THR A 454 -32.96 23.41 17.50
C THR A 454 -34.15 23.42 18.44
N GLY A 455 -34.33 22.39 19.27
CA GLY A 455 -35.50 22.14 20.13
C GLY A 455 -35.66 23.10 21.32
N GLY A 456 -35.42 24.39 21.12
CA GLY A 456 -35.62 25.44 22.10
C GLY A 456 -37.00 25.36 22.76
N PHE A 457 -37.00 25.16 24.08
CA PHE A 457 -38.05 25.43 25.06
C PHE A 457 -39.43 24.75 24.95
N GLU A 458 -39.85 24.14 23.84
CA GLU A 458 -41.27 23.74 23.66
C GLU A 458 -41.55 22.27 23.30
N LEU A 459 -40.54 21.41 23.18
CA LEU A 459 -40.81 20.00 22.85
C LEU A 459 -41.31 19.23 24.07
N GLY A 460 -42.64 19.08 24.12
CA GLY A 460 -43.34 18.27 25.09
C GLY A 460 -42.99 16.78 25.01
N ALA A 461 -43.58 16.03 25.93
CA ALA A 461 -43.40 14.60 26.13
C ALA A 461 -43.42 13.66 24.89
N PRO A 462 -43.93 14.04 23.70
CA PRO A 462 -43.89 13.29 22.45
C PRO A 462 -42.80 12.23 22.21
N GLN A 463 -41.56 12.71 22.30
CA GLN A 463 -40.41 12.16 21.55
C GLN A 463 -39.37 11.46 22.45
N LEU A 464 -39.59 11.45 23.77
CA LEU A 464 -38.86 10.61 24.73
C LEU A 464 -39.64 9.30 24.88
N ALA A 465 -39.75 8.55 23.78
CA ALA A 465 -40.47 7.30 23.71
C ALA A 465 -39.54 6.13 24.09
N ASN A 466 -38.80 6.25 25.19
CA ASN A 466 -38.09 5.10 25.75
C ASN A 466 -39.07 4.31 26.64
N PRO A 467 -39.53 3.12 26.21
CA PRO A 467 -40.51 2.32 26.97
C PRO A 467 -39.98 1.82 28.32
N ARG A 468 -38.67 1.99 28.59
CA ARG A 468 -38.04 1.62 29.86
C ARG A 468 -37.95 2.77 30.86
N MET A 469 -38.28 4.00 30.48
CA MET A 469 -38.31 5.15 31.41
C MET A 469 -39.70 5.32 31.99
N ASN A 470 -39.81 5.33 33.32
CA ASN A 470 -41.06 5.68 33.99
C ASN A 470 -41.30 7.20 33.94
N GLU A 471 -42.50 7.64 34.35
CA GLU A 471 -42.92 9.04 34.30
C GLU A 471 -42.03 9.96 35.16
N MET A 472 -41.54 9.47 36.30
CA MET A 472 -40.68 10.22 37.21
C MET A 472 -39.27 10.40 36.65
N ASP A 473 -38.67 9.35 36.08
CA ASP A 473 -37.35 9.40 35.43
C ASP A 473 -37.35 10.37 34.24
N ARG A 474 -38.46 10.40 33.51
CA ARG A 474 -38.68 11.31 32.38
C ARG A 474 -38.78 12.76 32.84
N ALA A 475 -39.53 13.04 33.90
CA ALA A 475 -39.62 14.37 34.48
C ALA A 475 -38.26 14.87 35.01
N LEU A 476 -37.51 13.99 35.70
CA LEU A 476 -36.18 14.30 36.20
C LEU A 476 -35.18 14.55 35.07
N PHE A 477 -35.24 13.76 34.00
CA PHE A 477 -34.40 13.94 32.81
C PHE A 477 -34.67 15.29 32.14
N LEU A 478 -35.95 15.63 31.92
CA LEU A 478 -36.33 16.93 31.33
C LEU A 478 -35.89 18.10 32.20
N GLN A 479 -36.00 17.97 33.52
CA GLN A 479 -35.49 18.98 34.45
C GLN A 479 -33.97 19.15 34.34
N ARG A 480 -33.20 18.05 34.29
CA ARG A 480 -31.74 18.06 34.10
C ARG A 480 -31.37 18.72 32.77
N PHE A 481 -32.06 18.36 31.69
CA PHE A 481 -31.84 18.93 30.37
C PHE A 481 -32.09 20.44 30.35
N HIS A 482 -33.24 20.90 30.87
CA HIS A 482 -33.55 22.33 30.97
C HIS A 482 -32.53 23.10 31.83
N ASN A 483 -32.10 22.51 32.94
CA ASN A 483 -31.08 23.12 33.79
C ASN A 483 -29.74 23.23 33.06
N ARG A 484 -29.32 22.18 32.35
CA ARG A 484 -28.06 22.16 31.58
C ARG A 484 -28.08 23.18 30.44
N MET A 485 -29.20 23.30 29.74
CA MET A 485 -29.41 24.32 28.70
C MET A 485 -29.35 25.74 29.25
N ARG A 486 -30.04 25.98 30.38
CA ARG A 486 -30.00 27.29 31.05
C ARG A 486 -28.60 27.62 31.55
N GLN A 487 -27.89 26.64 32.09
CA GLN A 487 -26.50 26.76 32.53
C GLN A 487 -25.60 27.13 31.35
N PHE A 488 -25.66 26.39 30.24
CA PHE A 488 -24.89 26.69 29.02
C PHE A 488 -25.09 28.13 28.56
N LYS A 489 -26.36 28.57 28.41
CA LYS A 489 -26.67 29.93 27.97
C LYS A 489 -26.12 30.97 28.93
N THR A 490 -26.29 30.76 30.24
CA THR A 490 -25.84 31.70 31.27
C THR A 490 -24.32 31.83 31.29
N GLU A 491 -23.61 30.71 31.27
CA GLU A 491 -22.15 30.66 31.28
C GLU A 491 -21.56 31.22 29.97
N ALA A 492 -22.10 30.84 28.82
CA ALA A 492 -21.67 31.39 27.52
C ALA A 492 -21.89 32.91 27.46
N SER A 493 -23.04 33.40 27.95
CA SER A 493 -23.34 34.83 28.03
C SER A 493 -22.39 35.59 28.96
N ALA A 494 -22.11 35.02 30.13
CA ALA A 494 -21.21 35.62 31.10
C ALA A 494 -19.78 35.68 30.54
N ALA A 495 -19.28 34.58 29.97
CA ALA A 495 -17.98 34.50 29.34
C ALA A 495 -17.85 35.50 28.17
N LYS A 496 -18.87 35.60 27.30
CA LYS A 496 -18.89 36.57 26.20
C LYS A 496 -18.82 38.01 26.71
N LYS A 497 -19.63 38.36 27.72
CA LYS A 497 -19.64 39.70 28.33
C LYS A 497 -18.28 40.05 28.96
N LEU A 498 -17.69 39.12 29.71
CA LEU A 498 -16.38 39.30 30.35
C LEU A 498 -15.29 39.53 29.30
N MET A 499 -15.23 38.69 28.27
CA MET A 499 -14.27 38.85 27.18
C MET A 499 -14.44 40.19 26.46
N LEU A 500 -15.67 40.59 26.11
CA LEU A 500 -15.94 41.89 25.47
C LEU A 500 -15.62 43.09 26.36
N ALA A 501 -15.73 42.96 27.68
CA ALA A 501 -15.30 43.99 28.62
C ALA A 501 -13.78 44.07 28.72
N GLU A 502 -13.09 42.93 28.80
CA GLU A 502 -11.63 42.85 28.79
C GLU A 502 -11.06 43.44 27.49
N PHE A 503 -11.67 43.14 26.33
CA PHE A 503 -11.30 43.75 25.06
C PHE A 503 -11.43 45.28 25.06
N ARG A 504 -12.51 45.83 25.64
CA ARG A 504 -12.70 47.28 25.77
C ARG A 504 -11.63 47.91 26.68
N ASN A 505 -11.30 47.26 27.79
CA ASN A 505 -10.26 47.74 28.71
C ASN A 505 -8.86 47.73 28.05
N ILE A 506 -8.55 46.71 27.24
CA ILE A 506 -7.28 46.66 26.50
C ILE A 506 -7.25 47.70 25.37
N GLN A 507 -8.40 48.00 24.74
CA GLN A 507 -8.51 49.11 23.77
C GLN A 507 -8.25 50.47 24.39
N GLN A 508 -8.78 50.70 25.60
CA GLN A 508 -8.62 51.96 26.31
C GLN A 508 -7.22 52.15 26.92
N SER A 509 -6.49 51.07 27.21
CA SER A 509 -5.14 51.15 27.81
C SER A 509 -3.99 51.35 26.81
N GLY A 510 -4.27 51.44 25.50
CA GLY A 510 -3.25 51.70 24.47
C GLY A 510 -2.29 50.53 24.19
N ALA A 511 -2.47 49.36 24.81
CA ALA A 511 -1.62 48.18 24.64
C ALA A 511 -1.73 47.50 23.25
N LEU A 512 -2.56 48.02 22.34
CA LEU A 512 -2.85 47.44 21.02
C LEU A 512 -1.64 47.37 20.08
N ALA A 513 -0.67 48.27 20.20
CA ALA A 513 0.41 48.41 19.22
C ALA A 513 1.36 47.19 19.16
N ARG A 514 1.30 46.24 20.11
CA ARG A 514 2.24 45.12 20.21
C ARG A 514 1.69 43.72 19.87
N LYS A 515 0.40 43.52 19.58
CA LYS A 515 -0.17 42.17 19.35
C LYS A 515 -0.91 42.04 18.00
N ARG A 516 -0.30 41.36 17.02
CA ARG A 516 -0.87 41.10 15.68
C ARG A 516 -2.18 40.27 15.66
N ARG A 517 -2.43 39.41 16.66
CA ARG A 517 -3.63 38.52 16.74
C ARG A 517 -4.88 39.17 17.38
N PHE A 518 -4.83 40.47 17.68
CA PHE A 518 -5.85 41.17 18.49
C PHE A 518 -7.22 41.36 17.81
N PRO A 519 -7.31 41.74 16.52
CA PRO A 519 -8.60 41.95 15.83
C PRO A 519 -9.38 40.66 15.60
N GLU A 520 -8.69 39.55 15.33
CA GLU A 520 -9.31 38.26 15.02
C GLU A 520 -10.00 37.63 16.24
N ALA A 521 -9.36 37.66 17.41
CA ALA A 521 -9.94 37.15 18.65
C ALA A 521 -11.18 37.93 19.08
N TYR A 522 -11.17 39.26 18.89
CA TYR A 522 -12.32 40.12 19.16
C TYR A 522 -13.50 39.79 18.24
N GLN A 523 -13.26 39.67 16.93
CA GLN A 523 -14.33 39.31 15.97
C GLN A 523 -14.87 37.90 16.23
N GLN A 524 -14.00 36.96 16.61
CA GLN A 524 -14.41 35.61 16.98
C GLN A 524 -15.37 35.60 18.17
N VAL A 525 -15.07 36.35 19.25
CA VAL A 525 -15.95 36.43 20.43
C VAL A 525 -17.23 37.20 20.11
N LYS A 526 -17.15 38.28 19.32
CA LYS A 526 -18.32 39.07 18.92
C LYS A 526 -19.34 38.23 18.13
N ASN A 527 -18.85 37.44 17.18
CA ASN A 527 -19.68 36.64 16.27
C ASN A 527 -20.13 35.30 16.87
N PHE A 528 -19.59 34.90 18.02
CA PHE A 528 -20.03 33.68 18.70
C PHE A 528 -21.48 33.81 19.19
N SER A 529 -22.32 32.83 18.85
CA SER A 529 -23.72 32.77 19.28
C SER A 529 -23.87 31.93 20.55
N GLU A 530 -24.61 32.45 21.52
CA GLU A 530 -25.00 31.75 22.76
C GLU A 530 -26.20 30.81 22.55
N GLU A 531 -26.83 30.87 21.38
CA GLU A 531 -27.90 29.97 20.97
C GLU A 531 -27.32 28.77 20.18
N PRO A 532 -27.44 27.52 20.68
CA PRO A 532 -26.95 26.33 19.99
C PRO A 532 -27.46 26.23 18.55
N ALA A 533 -28.75 26.44 18.31
CA ALA A 533 -29.34 26.41 16.97
C ALA A 533 -28.57 27.26 15.95
N ARG A 534 -28.10 28.46 16.34
CA ARG A 534 -27.31 29.36 15.48
C ARG A 534 -25.85 28.93 15.37
N LEU A 535 -25.29 28.33 16.43
CA LEU A 535 -23.92 27.81 16.41
C LEU A 535 -23.76 26.68 15.37
N PHE A 536 -24.77 25.81 15.26
CA PHE A 536 -24.74 24.63 14.39
C PHE A 536 -25.46 24.81 13.05
N ALA A 537 -26.06 25.98 12.78
CA ALA A 537 -26.86 26.21 11.56
C ALA A 537 -26.13 25.86 10.25
N HIS A 538 -24.81 26.08 10.19
CA HIS A 538 -23.97 25.77 9.03
C HIS A 538 -23.89 24.27 8.66
N LEU A 539 -24.30 23.37 9.56
CA LEU A 539 -24.36 21.93 9.29
C LEU A 539 -25.53 21.56 8.38
N TRP A 540 -26.46 22.49 8.17
CA TRP A 540 -27.68 22.31 7.41
C TRP A 540 -27.86 23.52 6.49
N PRO A 541 -27.17 23.57 5.34
CA PRO A 541 -27.51 24.56 4.33
C PRO A 541 -29.00 24.45 4.05
N THR A 542 -29.71 25.58 4.13
CA THR A 542 -31.08 25.69 3.63
C THR A 542 -31.06 25.20 2.19
N ASP A 543 -31.92 24.22 1.86
CA ASP A 543 -32.25 23.92 0.47
C ASP A 543 -32.58 25.26 -0.24
N PRO A 544 -32.05 25.52 -1.45
CA PRO A 544 -32.23 26.79 -2.13
C PRO A 544 -33.70 27.18 -2.33
#